data_AF-A0A937D3B4-F1
#
_entry.id   AF-A0A937D3B4-F1
#
_cell.length_a   1.000
_cell.length_b   1.000
_cell.length_c   1.000
_cell.angle_alpha   90.00
_cell.angle_beta   90.00
_cell.angle_gamma   90.00
#
_symmetry.space_group_name_H-M   'P 1'
#
loop_
_entity.id
_entity.type
_entity.pdbx_description
1 polymer ?
#
loop_
_entity_poly.entity_id
_entity_poly.type
_entity_poly.pdbx_seq_one_letter_code
_entity_poly.pdbx_strand_id
1 'polypeptide(L)'
;MKRVVLVLGFLMSWFGIAASESLSIGEKAELQAAMFHHIDQQLVDGSFLWLHASEGRVTRLAPAKAHPKILRMGDHFVLCVDFRDEQGKDVNVDFFVARSSETFVVFHTEIENRNVVRGLMKAGRITALN
;
A
#
# COMPACT_ATOMS: atom_id res chain seq x y z
N MET A 1 29.80 -58.70 16.87
CA MET A 1 29.63 -57.65 17.90
C MET A 1 29.04 -56.41 17.24
N LYS A 2 27.87 -55.97 17.71
CA LYS A 2 27.08 -54.86 17.14
C LYS A 2 27.70 -53.52 17.55
N ARG A 3 27.87 -52.59 16.61
CA ARG A 3 28.05 -51.16 16.90
C ARG A 3 27.10 -50.37 16.01
N VAL A 4 25.92 -50.11 16.55
CA VAL A 4 24.97 -49.12 16.05
C VAL A 4 25.49 -47.76 16.49
N VAL A 5 25.89 -46.92 15.54
CA VAL A 5 26.15 -45.49 15.80
C VAL A 5 24.93 -44.73 15.34
N LEU A 6 24.11 -44.32 16.31
CA LEU A 6 22.96 -43.44 16.14
C LEU A 6 23.48 -42.00 16.14
N VAL A 7 23.66 -41.39 14.96
CA VAL A 7 23.91 -39.96 14.86
C VAL A 7 22.56 -39.26 14.75
N LEU A 8 22.04 -38.86 15.91
CA LEU A 8 20.86 -38.01 16.04
C LEU A 8 21.28 -36.57 15.69
N GLY A 9 21.26 -36.25 14.40
CA GLY A 9 21.54 -34.91 13.88
C GLY A 9 20.40 -33.96 14.23
N PHE A 10 20.68 -33.05 15.17
CA PHE A 10 19.80 -32.00 15.66
C PHE A 10 19.44 -31.02 14.53
N LEU A 11 18.28 -31.21 13.89
CA LEU A 11 17.67 -30.23 12.99
C LEU A 11 17.14 -29.07 13.83
N MET A 12 18.03 -28.11 14.10
CA MET A 12 17.67 -26.84 14.74
C MET A 12 16.97 -25.98 13.69
N SER A 13 15.67 -26.21 13.52
CA SER A 13 14.79 -25.39 12.69
C SER A 13 14.76 -23.99 13.26
N TRP A 14 15.58 -23.11 12.67
CA TRP A 14 15.62 -21.68 12.93
C TRP A 14 14.34 -21.05 12.35
N PHE A 15 13.22 -21.26 13.03
CA PHE A 15 12.02 -20.47 12.77
C PHE A 15 12.31 -19.05 13.26
N GLY A 16 12.87 -18.23 12.38
CA GLY A 16 12.92 -16.79 12.55
C GLY A 16 11.49 -16.28 12.65
N ILE A 17 11.06 -15.96 13.86
CA ILE A 17 9.85 -15.16 14.07
C ILE A 17 10.20 -13.78 13.53
N ALA A 18 9.76 -13.48 12.30
CA ALA A 18 9.81 -12.13 11.77
C ALA A 18 8.92 -11.27 12.68
N ALA A 19 9.54 -10.51 13.57
CA ALA A 19 8.84 -9.48 14.32
C ALA A 19 8.32 -8.46 13.29
N SER A 20 7.01 -8.31 13.21
CA SER A 20 6.40 -7.22 12.45
C SER A 20 6.73 -5.91 13.16
N GLU A 21 7.89 -5.32 12.85
CA GLU A 21 8.26 -4.00 13.35
C GLU A 21 7.24 -2.96 12.93
N SER A 22 6.75 -2.19 13.90
CA SER A 22 5.94 -1.01 13.66
C SER A 22 6.76 0.05 12.93
N LEU A 23 6.16 0.77 11.98
CA LEU A 23 6.83 1.90 11.33
C LEU A 23 7.18 3.00 12.32
N SER A 24 8.39 3.55 12.20
CA SER A 24 8.79 4.79 12.86
C SER A 24 7.97 5.99 12.37
N ILE A 25 7.97 7.08 13.13
CA ILE A 25 7.32 8.33 12.72
C ILE A 25 7.92 8.86 11.41
N GLY A 26 9.23 8.74 11.24
CA GLY A 26 9.93 9.14 10.02
C GLY A 26 9.43 8.37 8.80
N GLU A 27 9.34 7.05 8.88
CA GLU A 27 8.85 6.22 7.77
C GLU A 27 7.37 6.49 7.44
N LYS A 28 6.53 6.74 8.47
CA LYS A 28 5.14 7.16 8.24
C LYS A 28 5.08 8.48 7.46
N ALA A 29 5.95 9.44 7.79
CA ALA A 29 6.04 10.71 7.07
C ALA A 29 6.57 10.53 5.64
N GLU A 30 7.60 9.70 5.44
CA GLU A 30 8.16 9.39 4.12
C GLU A 30 7.13 8.72 3.20
N LEU A 31 6.33 7.78 3.72
CA LEU A 31 5.24 7.16 2.96
C LEU A 31 4.20 8.19 2.50
N GLN A 32 3.79 9.10 3.39
CA GLN A 32 2.85 10.17 3.06
C GLN A 32 3.46 11.13 2.02
N ALA A 33 4.73 11.51 2.20
CA ALA A 33 5.44 12.37 1.25
C ALA A 33 5.58 11.71 -0.13
N ALA A 34 5.92 10.42 -0.19
CA ALA A 34 6.03 9.67 -1.44
C ALA A 34 4.69 9.60 -2.19
N MET A 35 3.58 9.41 -1.46
CA MET A 35 2.24 9.44 -2.05
C MET A 35 1.91 10.83 -2.62
N PHE A 36 2.13 11.91 -1.87
CA PHE A 36 1.88 13.26 -2.39
C PHE A 36 2.77 13.58 -3.59
N HIS A 37 4.05 13.22 -3.53
CA HIS A 37 4.97 13.41 -4.64
C HIS A 37 4.51 12.65 -5.89
N HIS A 38 4.03 11.41 -5.74
CA HIS A 38 3.45 10.65 -6.84
C HIS A 38 2.22 11.34 -7.42
N ILE A 39 1.30 11.81 -6.57
CA ILE A 39 0.11 12.56 -7.02
C ILE A 39 0.53 13.76 -7.84
N ASP A 40 1.45 14.58 -7.32
CA ASP A 40 1.94 15.80 -7.98
C ASP A 40 2.57 15.49 -9.35
N GLN A 41 3.37 14.42 -9.44
CA GLN A 41 3.99 13.98 -10.69
C GLN A 41 2.98 13.47 -11.73
N GLN A 42 1.79 13.04 -11.31
CA GLN A 42 0.74 12.52 -12.19
C GLN A 42 -0.28 13.58 -12.61
N LEU A 43 -0.18 14.82 -12.09
CA LEU A 43 -1.10 15.88 -12.47
C LEU A 43 -0.85 16.34 -13.92
N VAL A 44 -1.94 16.45 -14.69
CA VAL A 44 -1.98 17.06 -16.01
C VAL A 44 -2.85 18.31 -15.92
N ASP A 45 -2.23 19.48 -16.11
CA ASP A 45 -2.86 20.79 -15.92
C ASP A 45 -3.56 20.90 -14.54
N GLY A 46 -2.89 20.41 -13.49
CA GLY A 46 -3.38 20.46 -12.11
C GLY A 46 -4.47 19.44 -11.78
N SER A 47 -4.73 18.43 -12.63
CA SER A 47 -5.70 17.37 -12.33
C SER A 47 -5.10 15.98 -12.52
N PHE A 48 -5.47 15.07 -11.62
CA PHE A 48 -5.18 13.66 -11.73
C PHE A 48 -6.20 13.03 -12.69
N LEU A 49 -5.73 12.36 -13.74
CA LEU A 49 -6.61 11.84 -14.79
C LEU A 49 -7.02 10.41 -14.51
N TRP A 50 -8.33 10.16 -14.44
CA TRP A 50 -8.89 8.82 -14.28
C TRP A 50 -9.52 8.33 -15.58
N LEU A 51 -8.92 7.29 -16.17
CA LEU A 51 -9.43 6.63 -17.37
C LEU A 51 -10.50 5.59 -17.03
N HIS A 52 -11.71 5.78 -17.55
CA HIS A 52 -12.77 4.77 -17.62
C HIS A 52 -12.60 3.97 -18.92
N ALA A 53 -11.73 2.97 -18.90
CA ALA A 53 -11.33 2.25 -20.11
C ALA A 53 -12.49 1.62 -20.89
N SER A 54 -13.51 1.10 -20.18
CA SER A 54 -14.72 0.53 -20.82
C SER A 54 -15.61 1.56 -21.51
N GLU A 55 -15.53 2.83 -21.12
CA GLU A 55 -16.35 3.93 -21.65
C GLU A 55 -15.57 4.82 -22.62
N GLY A 56 -14.24 4.70 -22.68
CA GLY A 56 -13.38 5.59 -23.45
C GLY A 56 -13.39 7.05 -22.93
N ARG A 57 -13.67 7.24 -21.64
CA ARG A 57 -13.83 8.57 -21.00
C ARG A 57 -12.74 8.83 -19.97
N VAL A 58 -12.30 10.07 -19.84
CA VAL A 58 -11.36 10.52 -18.81
C VAL A 58 -12.06 11.51 -17.88
N THR A 59 -11.95 11.29 -16.57
CA THR A 59 -12.43 12.20 -15.52
C THR A 59 -11.25 12.96 -14.92
N ARG A 60 -11.39 14.27 -14.72
CA ARG A 60 -10.40 15.07 -14.00
C ARG A 60 -10.70 15.03 -12.51
N LEU A 61 -9.68 14.70 -11.72
CA LEU A 61 -9.78 14.61 -10.28
C LEU A 61 -8.87 15.65 -9.62
N ALA A 62 -9.41 16.41 -8.67
CA ALA A 62 -8.65 17.32 -7.82
C ALA A 62 -8.33 16.64 -6.48
N PRO A 63 -7.07 16.62 -6.01
CA PRO A 63 -6.74 16.13 -4.67
C PRO A 63 -7.52 16.93 -3.60
N ALA A 64 -8.12 16.24 -2.62
CA ALA A 64 -8.93 16.89 -1.58
C ALA A 64 -8.38 16.65 -0.16
N LYS A 65 -8.31 15.39 0.28
CA LYS A 65 -7.90 15.06 1.66
C LYS A 65 -7.14 13.74 1.73
N ALA A 66 -5.91 13.77 2.22
CA ALA A 66 -5.20 12.55 2.60
C ALA A 66 -5.62 12.07 4.00
N HIS A 67 -5.79 10.77 4.16
CA HIS A 67 -6.02 10.16 5.46
C HIS A 67 -4.68 9.78 6.12
N PRO A 68 -4.46 10.09 7.41
CA PRO A 68 -3.20 9.77 8.08
C PRO A 68 -3.00 8.27 8.32
N LYS A 69 -4.06 7.47 8.15
CA LYS A 69 -4.03 6.02 8.37
C LYS A 69 -3.25 5.34 7.25
N ILE A 70 -2.27 4.53 7.63
CA ILE A 70 -1.49 3.67 6.73
C ILE A 70 -1.91 2.23 6.99
N LEU A 71 -2.14 1.47 5.93
CA LEU A 71 -2.41 0.04 6.03
C LEU A 71 -1.16 -0.75 5.60
N ARG A 72 -0.82 -1.82 6.31
CA ARG A 72 0.27 -2.74 5.95
C ARG A 72 -0.27 -3.92 5.16
N MET A 73 0.41 -4.29 4.09
CA MET A 73 0.15 -5.43 3.21
C MET A 73 1.45 -6.23 3.02
N GLY A 74 1.78 -7.14 3.94
CA GLY A 74 3.09 -7.79 3.95
C GLY A 74 4.21 -6.74 4.11
N ASP A 75 5.08 -6.65 3.10
CA ASP A 75 6.17 -5.66 3.02
C ASP A 75 5.78 -4.36 2.29
N HIS A 76 4.51 -4.26 1.88
CA HIS A 76 3.95 -3.13 1.17
C HIS A 76 2.96 -2.35 2.05
N PHE A 77 2.54 -1.19 1.56
CA PHE A 77 1.66 -0.29 2.26
C PHE A 77 0.51 0.16 1.36
N VAL A 78 -0.60 0.56 1.97
CA VAL A 78 -1.72 1.20 1.27
C VAL A 78 -2.02 2.53 1.97
N LEU A 79 -2.08 3.59 1.18
CA LEU A 79 -2.44 4.93 1.61
C LEU A 79 -3.68 5.40 0.85
N CYS A 80 -4.61 6.00 1.57
CA CYS A 80 -5.90 6.41 1.03
C CYS A 80 -5.98 7.94 0.93
N VAL A 81 -6.44 8.46 -0.20
CA VAL A 81 -6.68 9.89 -0.43
C VAL A 81 -8.07 10.06 -1.03
N ASP A 82 -8.78 11.07 -0.56
CA ASP A 82 -9.99 11.55 -1.19
C ASP A 82 -9.63 12.60 -2.24
N PHE A 83 -10.17 12.42 -3.43
CA PHE A 83 -10.19 13.38 -4.52
C PHE A 83 -11.61 13.89 -4.73
N ARG A 84 -11.78 14.90 -5.57
CA ARG A 84 -13.09 15.34 -6.08
C ARG A 84 -13.11 15.37 -7.59
N ASP A 85 -14.21 14.90 -8.17
CA ASP A 85 -14.48 15.08 -9.59
C ASP A 85 -14.98 16.50 -9.91
N GLU A 86 -15.25 16.75 -11.18
CA GLU A 86 -15.72 18.04 -11.69
C GLU A 86 -17.13 18.41 -11.17
N GLN A 87 -17.89 17.45 -10.67
CA GLN A 87 -19.20 17.68 -10.03
C GLN A 87 -19.07 17.89 -8.52
N GLY A 88 -17.84 17.84 -7.97
CA GLY A 88 -17.55 17.97 -6.55
C GLY A 88 -17.84 16.71 -5.75
N LYS A 89 -18.12 15.57 -6.39
CA LYS A 89 -18.33 14.29 -5.70
C LYS A 89 -16.98 13.74 -5.25
N ASP A 90 -16.95 13.21 -4.02
CA ASP A 90 -15.75 12.58 -3.48
C ASP A 90 -15.44 11.26 -4.23
N VAL A 91 -14.21 11.13 -4.69
CA VAL A 91 -13.66 9.95 -5.35
C VAL A 91 -12.51 9.44 -4.48
N ASN A 92 -12.63 8.22 -3.97
CA ASN A 92 -11.59 7.63 -3.14
C ASN A 92 -10.54 6.94 -4.00
N VAL A 93 -9.28 7.20 -3.68
CA VAL A 93 -8.11 6.64 -4.38
C VAL A 93 -7.21 5.96 -3.34
N ASP A 94 -6.91 4.69 -3.60
CA ASP A 94 -6.03 3.88 -2.77
C ASP A 94 -4.71 3.65 -3.53
N PHE A 95 -3.60 4.14 -2.96
CA PHE A 95 -2.26 3.98 -3.50
C PHE A 95 -1.53 2.85 -2.79
N PHE A 96 -1.09 1.85 -3.55
CA PHE A 96 -0.28 0.75 -3.07
C PHE A 96 1.19 1.07 -3.27
N VAL A 97 1.95 0.96 -2.19
CA VAL A 97 3.30 1.51 -2.08
C VAL A 97 4.28 0.44 -1.66
N ALA A 98 5.40 0.35 -2.35
CA ALA A 98 6.50 -0.54 -2.03
C ALA A 98 7.73 0.29 -1.61
N ARG A 99 8.56 -0.28 -0.72
CA ARG A 99 9.89 0.28 -0.45
C ARG A 99 10.82 -0.05 -1.62
N SER A 100 11.57 0.95 -2.08
CA SER A 100 12.59 0.82 -3.12
C SER A 100 13.88 1.45 -2.60
N SER A 101 14.83 0.61 -2.19
CA SER A 101 16.05 1.04 -1.48
C SER A 101 15.71 1.97 -0.29
N GLU A 102 15.97 3.27 -0.43
CA GLU A 102 15.76 4.29 0.61
C GLU A 102 14.50 5.14 0.37
N THR A 103 13.68 4.82 -0.63
CA THR A 103 12.46 5.56 -0.95
C THR A 103 11.23 4.67 -0.97
N PHE A 104 10.06 5.28 -1.16
CA PHE A 104 8.80 4.59 -1.35
C PHE A 104 8.22 4.95 -2.72
N VAL A 105 7.68 3.95 -3.42
CA VAL A 105 7.18 4.10 -4.79
C VAL A 105 5.78 3.49 -4.87
N VAL A 106 4.84 4.26 -5.44
CA VAL A 106 3.51 3.76 -5.79
C VAL A 106 3.64 2.79 -6.97
N PHE A 107 3.22 1.54 -6.79
CA PHE A 107 3.25 0.52 -7.84
C PHE A 107 1.86 0.17 -8.38
N HIS A 108 0.80 0.51 -7.65
CA HIS A 108 -0.58 0.27 -8.07
C HIS A 108 -1.53 1.31 -7.47
N THR A 109 -2.61 1.61 -8.19
CA THR A 109 -3.61 2.60 -7.79
C THR A 109 -5.00 2.05 -8.07
N GLU A 110 -5.86 2.05 -7.06
CA GLU A 110 -7.28 1.74 -7.19
C GLU A 110 -8.10 3.03 -7.07
N ILE A 111 -8.98 3.29 -8.03
CA ILE A 111 -9.83 4.49 -8.06
C ILE A 111 -11.29 4.07 -7.97
N GLU A 112 -12.01 4.62 -7.01
CA GLU A 112 -13.42 4.33 -6.69
C GLU A 112 -13.72 2.83 -6.48
N ASN A 113 -12.72 2.03 -6.11
CA ASN A 113 -12.84 0.58 -5.97
C ASN A 113 -12.52 0.11 -4.54
N ARG A 114 -13.32 0.57 -3.57
CA ARG A 114 -13.15 0.22 -2.16
C ARG A 114 -13.26 -1.28 -1.86
N ASN A 115 -13.80 -2.07 -2.78
CA ASN A 115 -13.96 -3.50 -2.61
C ASN A 115 -12.62 -4.23 -2.53
N VAL A 116 -11.59 -3.73 -3.21
CA VAL A 116 -10.24 -4.34 -3.17
C VAL A 116 -9.67 -4.26 -1.77
N VAL A 117 -9.54 -3.05 -1.20
CA VAL A 117 -9.01 -2.86 0.16
C VAL A 117 -9.87 -3.57 1.20
N ARG A 118 -11.21 -3.46 1.10
CA ARG A 118 -12.13 -4.16 2.02
C ARG A 118 -11.97 -5.68 1.94
N GLY A 119 -11.84 -6.23 0.74
CA GLY A 119 -11.61 -7.66 0.52
C GLY A 119 -10.29 -8.12 1.15
N LEU A 120 -9.22 -7.36 0.95
CA LEU A 120 -7.90 -7.64 1.53
C LEU A 120 -7.93 -7.56 3.07
N MET A 121 -8.63 -6.57 3.63
CA MET A 121 -8.83 -6.47 5.08
C MET A 121 -9.63 -7.67 5.62
N LYS A 122 -10.75 -8.03 4.98
CA LYS A 122 -11.59 -9.18 5.38
C LYS A 122 -10.81 -10.49 5.31
N ALA A 123 -9.90 -10.63 4.35
CA ALA A 123 -9.02 -11.79 4.20
C ALA A 123 -7.80 -11.77 5.14
N GLY A 124 -7.66 -10.74 6.00
CA GLY A 124 -6.52 -10.58 6.89
C GLY A 124 -5.19 -10.35 6.16
N ARG A 125 -5.23 -9.89 4.90
CA ARG A 125 -4.04 -9.58 4.08
C ARG A 125 -3.55 -8.15 4.29
N ILE A 126 -4.42 -7.28 4.78
CA ILE A 126 -4.10 -5.91 5.12
C ILE A 126 -4.53 -5.61 6.56
N THR A 127 -3.73 -4.84 7.29
CA THR A 127 -4.02 -4.40 8.65
C THR A 127 -3.67 -2.93 8.84
N ALA A 128 -4.48 -2.19 9.60
CA ALA A 128 -4.16 -0.80 9.91
C ALA A 128 -2.93 -0.73 10.84
N LEU A 129 -1.98 0.13 10.49
CA LEU A 129 -0.88 0.47 11.38
C LEU A 129 -1.35 1.58 12.32
N ASN A 130 -1.24 1.31 13.62
CA ASN A 130 -1.46 2.31 14.67
C ASN A 130 -0.21 3.18 14.83
#